data_AF-A0A848VML5-F1
#
_entry.id   AF-A0A848VML5-F1
#
_cell.length_a   1.000
_cell.length_b   1.000
_cell.length_c   1.000
_cell.angle_alpha   90.00
_cell.angle_beta   90.00
_cell.angle_gamma   90.00
#
_symmetry.space_group_name_H-M   'P 1'
#
loop_
_entity.id
_entity.type
_entity.pdbx_description
1 polymer ?
#
loop_
_entity_poly.entity_id
_entity_poly.type
_entity_poly.pdbx_seq_one_letter_code
_entity_poly.pdbx_strand_id
1 'polypeptide(L)' 'MIDLLNKRVADLIVLRGLAKQMHWNVRGPHFRQLHLAYDDAAASLDEPVDMTAERVSILGGVVEGTPRMA' A
#
# COMPACT_ATOMS: atom_id res chain seq x y z
N MET A 1 1.96 -15.45 -13.36
CA MET A 1 1.08 -14.28 -13.18
C MET A 1 0.73 -14.09 -11.71
N ILE A 2 0.21 -15.12 -11.02
CA ILE A 2 -0.08 -15.08 -9.58
C ILE A 2 1.11 -14.59 -8.75
N ASP A 3 2.31 -15.16 -8.92
CA ASP A 3 3.50 -14.75 -8.15
C ASP A 3 3.89 -13.29 -8.36
N LEU A 4 3.71 -12.78 -9.58
CA LEU A 4 3.97 -11.38 -9.89
C LEU A 4 2.96 -10.48 -9.16
N LEU A 5 1.68 -10.84 -9.21
CA LEU A 5 0.63 -10.07 -8.53
C LEU A 5 0.81 -10.12 -7.01
N ASN A 6 1.17 -11.27 -6.41
CA ASN A 6 1.47 -11.36 -4.97
C ASN A 6 2.62 -10.43 -4.57
N LYS A 7 3.71 -10.35 -5.36
CA LYS A 7 4.76 -9.35 -5.15
C LYS A 7 4.22 -7.92 -5.21
N ARG A 8 3.31 -7.63 -6.14
CA ARG A 8 2.69 -6.29 -6.27
C ARG A 8 1.77 -5.97 -5.08
N VAL A 9 0.98 -6.93 -4.59
CA VAL A 9 0.17 -6.75 -3.38
C VAL A 9 1.06 -6.40 -2.19
N ALA A 10 2.17 -7.13 -2.00
CA ALA A 10 3.12 -6.87 -0.92
C ALA A 10 3.75 -5.46 -1.05
N ASP A 11 4.23 -5.08 -2.24
CA ASP A 11 4.79 -3.76 -2.50
C ASP A 11 3.79 -2.63 -2.20
N LEU A 12 2.53 -2.78 -2.63
CA LEU A 12 1.49 -1.78 -2.40
C LEU A 12 1.15 -1.62 -0.91
N ILE A 13 1.08 -2.74 -0.17
CA ILE A 13 0.86 -2.72 1.28
C ILE A 13 2.02 -2.03 2.00
N VAL A 14 3.26 -2.32 1.61
CA VAL A 14 4.43 -1.65 2.17
C VAL A 14 4.43 -0.16 1.84
N LEU A 15 4.17 0.21 0.58
CA LEU A 15 4.12 1.62 0.16
C LEU A 15 3.05 2.40 0.94
N ARG A 16 1.87 1.80 1.15
CA ARG A 16 0.81 2.37 1.97
C ARG A 16 1.27 2.56 3.42
N GLY A 17 1.91 1.54 3.99
CA GLY A 17 2.49 1.60 5.33
C GLY A 17 3.52 2.71 5.48
N LEU A 18 4.39 2.89 4.48
CA LEU A 18 5.38 3.96 4.43
C LEU A 18 4.70 5.34 4.35
N ALA A 19 3.65 5.50 3.54
CA ALA A 19 2.89 6.75 3.48
C ALA A 19 2.30 7.11 4.87
N LYS A 20 1.70 6.14 5.58
CA LYS A 20 1.23 6.35 6.96
C LYS A 20 2.38 6.64 7.93
N GLN A 21 3.51 5.98 7.79
CA GLN A 21 4.70 6.27 8.58
C GLN A 21 5.15 7.73 8.41
N MET A 22 5.15 8.25 7.18
CA MET A 22 5.46 9.66 6.90
C MET A 22 4.39 10.60 7.47
N HIS A 23 3.12 10.27 7.29
CA HIS A 23 1.99 11.01 7.87
C HIS A 23 2.10 11.16 9.40
N TRP A 24 2.50 10.11 10.11
CA TRP A 24 2.66 10.16 11.57
C TRP A 24 3.91 10.90 12.03
N ASN A 25 4.99 10.88 11.23
CA ASN A 25 6.30 11.38 11.64
C ASN A 25 6.70 12.72 11.05
N VAL A 26 5.94 13.28 10.10
CA VAL A 26 6.23 14.59 9.52
C VAL A 26 6.19 15.67 10.59
N ARG A 27 7.15 16.59 10.54
CA ARG A 27 7.33 17.70 11.50
C ARG A 27 7.87 18.92 10.76
N GLY A 28 7.71 20.11 11.34
CA GLY A 28 8.29 21.35 10.83
C GLY A 28 7.33 22.18 9.94
N PRO A 29 7.88 23.10 9.13
CA PRO A 29 7.08 23.93 8.23
C PRO A 29 6.16 23.09 7.35
N HIS A 30 4.96 23.61 7.07
CA HIS A 30 3.95 22.92 6.25
C HIS A 30 3.39 21.60 6.83
N PHE A 31 3.58 21.33 8.13
CA PHE A 31 3.10 20.11 8.80
C PHE A 31 1.71 19.68 8.35
N ARG A 32 0.69 20.55 8.46
CA ARG A 32 -0.70 20.19 8.14
C ARG A 32 -0.87 19.76 6.68
N GLN A 33 -0.24 20.47 5.74
CA GLN A 33 -0.37 20.18 4.32
C GLN A 33 0.29 18.84 3.99
N LEU A 34 1.50 18.60 4.47
CA LEU A 34 2.23 17.35 4.23
C LEU A 34 1.57 16.17 4.95
N HIS A 35 1.09 16.37 6.19
CA HIS A 35 0.37 15.37 6.96
C HIS A 35 -0.87 14.87 6.21
N LEU A 36 -1.69 15.78 5.67
CA LEU A 36 -2.86 15.41 4.86
C LEU A 36 -2.45 14.78 3.53
N ALA A 37 -1.44 15.33 2.83
CA ALA A 37 -0.97 14.76 1.57
C ALA A 37 -0.48 13.32 1.70
N TYR A 38 0.22 12.97 2.79
CA TYR A 38 0.62 11.59 3.04
C TYR A 38 -0.55 10.68 3.44
N ASP A 39 -1.60 11.24 4.06
CA ASP A 39 -2.82 10.49 4.36
C ASP A 39 -3.61 10.17 3.08
N ASP A 40 -3.77 11.18 2.22
CA ASP A 40 -4.40 11.04 0.90
C ASP A 40 -3.63 10.03 0.03
N ALA A 41 -2.29 10.08 0.06
CA ALA A 41 -1.46 9.10 -0.62
C ALA A 41 -1.68 7.68 -0.09
N ALA A 42 -1.76 7.49 1.23
CA ALA A 42 -2.05 6.18 1.82
C ALA A 42 -3.45 5.68 1.42
N ALA A 43 -4.47 6.54 1.47
CA ALA A 43 -5.84 6.21 1.07
C ALA A 43 -5.94 5.85 -0.42
N SER A 44 -5.19 6.55 -1.29
CA SER A 44 -5.17 6.26 -2.73
C SER A 44 -4.63 4.86 -3.08
N LEU A 45 -3.96 4.20 -2.14
CA LEU A 45 -3.41 2.86 -2.32
C LEU A 45 -4.37 1.75 -1.84
N ASP A 46 -5.45 2.08 -1.13
CA ASP A 46 -6.41 1.09 -0.65
C ASP A 46 -7.06 0.32 -1.80
N GLU A 47 -7.57 1.03 -2.82
CA GLU A 47 -8.18 0.41 -4.01
C GLU A 47 -7.17 -0.40 -4.84
N PRO A 48 -5.97 0.11 -5.19
CA PRO A 48 -4.94 -0.71 -5.87
C PRO A 48 -4.54 -1.98 -5.12
N VAL A 49 -4.41 -1.93 -3.78
CA VAL A 49 -4.13 -3.13 -2.96
C VAL A 49 -5.23 -4.15 -3.13
N ASP A 50 -6.49 -3.71 -2.96
CA ASP A 50 -7.67 -4.56 -3.02
C ASP A 50 -7.83 -5.19 -4.42
N MET A 51 -7.84 -4.35 -5.47
CA MET A 51 -7.95 -4.81 -6.86
C MET A 51 -6.88 -5.84 -7.24
N THR A 52 -5.63 -5.63 -6.79
CA THR A 52 -4.53 -6.55 -7.10
C THR A 52 -4.67 -7.86 -6.33
N ALA A 53 -5.06 -7.81 -5.06
CA ALA A 53 -5.30 -8.98 -4.22
C ALA A 53 -6.49 -9.81 -4.73
N GLU A 54 -7.61 -9.17 -5.03
CA GLU A 54 -8.77 -9.84 -5.62
C GLU A 54 -8.42 -10.47 -6.96
N ARG A 55 -7.55 -9.83 -7.77
CA ARG A 55 -7.09 -10.43 -9.04
C ARG A 55 -6.30 -11.71 -8.84
N VAL A 56 -5.50 -11.83 -7.78
CA VAL A 56 -4.84 -13.09 -7.40
C VAL A 56 -5.87 -14.17 -7.12
N SER A 57 -6.88 -13.86 -6.29
CA SER A 57 -7.96 -14.79 -5.92
C SER A 57 -8.75 -15.26 -7.15
N ILE A 58 -9.13 -14.35 -8.05
CA ILE A 58 -9.87 -14.68 -9.29
C ILE A 58 -9.08 -15.61 -10.21
N LEU A 59 -7.75 -15.51 -10.21
CA LEU A 59 -6.87 -16.40 -10.99
C LEU A 59 -6.64 -17.75 -10.31
N GLY A 60 -7.27 -18.01 -9.16
CA GLY A 60 -7.12 -19.24 -8.37
C GLY A 60 -5.86 -19.27 -7.50
N GLY A 61 -5.20 -18.13 -7.29
CA GLY A 61 -4.07 -18.01 -6.39
C GLY A 61 -4.49 -17.75 -4.94
N VAL A 62 -3.56 -17.98 -4.01
CA VAL A 62 -3.69 -17.53 -2.62
C VAL A 62 -2.99 -16.18 -2.49
N VAL A 63 -3.67 -15.20 -1.90
CA VAL A 63 -3.13 -13.86 -1.68
C VAL A 63 -2.07 -13.92 -0.59
N GLU A 64 -0.86 -13.49 -0.93
CA GLU A 64 0.26 -13.43 0.00
C GLU A 64 0.83 -12.00 0.03
N GLY A 65 0.14 -11.11 0.76
CA GLY A 65 0.40 -9.66 0.81
C GLY A 65 1.15 -9.21 2.06
N THR A 66 2.07 -10.01 2.61
CA THR A 66 2.73 -9.63 3.87
C THR A 66 3.98 -8.77 3.61
N PRO A 67 4.35 -7.85 4.52
CA PRO A 67 5.57 -7.05 4.38
C PRO A 67 6.87 -7.85 4.26
N ARG A 68 6.87 -9.14 4.66
CA ARG A 68 8.02 -10.04 4.52
C ARG A 68 8.30 -10.42 3.06
N MET A 69 7.34 -10.19 2.17
CA MET A 69 7.37 -10.62 0.78
C MET A 69 7.66 -9.50 -0.22
N ALA A 70 7.69 -8.25 0.25
CA ALA A 70 8.11 -7.09 -0.53
C ALA A 70 9.64 -7.04 -0.66
#